data_AF-A0A7X8UVW8-F1
#
_entry.id   AF-A0A7X8UVW8-F1
#
_cell.length_a   1.000
_cell.length_b   1.000
_cell.length_c   1.000
_cell.angle_alpha   90.00
_cell.angle_beta   90.00
_cell.angle_gamma   90.00
#
_symmetry.space_group_name_H-M   'P 1'
#
loop_
_entity.id
_entity.type
_entity.pdbx_description
1 polymer ?
#
loop_
_entity_poly.entity_id
_entity_poly.type
_entity_poly.pdbx_seq_one_letter_code
_entity_poly.pdbx_strand_id
1 'polypeptide(L)' 'MANKEELLELVNRNIDQQRFLNLHWEGAFDEYLKMVGENPGLARNAFQRIYDMIMYFGYERYTFLNPDFPDDTCSGV' A
#
# COMPACT_ATOMS: atom_id res chain seq x y z
N MET A 1 -19.51 -6.25 23.86
CA MET A 1 -18.23 -6.82 23.38
C MET A 1 -18.37 -6.91 21.88
N ALA A 2 -17.52 -6.24 21.10
CA ALA A 2 -17.61 -6.30 19.64
C ALA A 2 -17.37 -7.74 19.20
N ASN A 3 -18.38 -8.34 18.59
CA ASN A 3 -18.31 -9.76 18.25
C ASN A 3 -17.53 -9.91 16.93
N LYS A 4 -16.75 -10.99 16.79
CA LYS A 4 -15.93 -11.24 15.59
C LYS A 4 -16.79 -11.21 14.32
N GLU A 5 -18.01 -11.73 14.40
CA GLU A 5 -18.97 -11.71 13.30
C GLU A 5 -19.37 -10.28 12.90
N GLU A 6 -19.58 -9.37 13.84
CA GLU A 6 -19.97 -7.97 13.55
C GLU A 6 -18.85 -7.21 12.82
N LEU A 7 -17.58 -7.45 13.19
CA LEU A 7 -16.43 -6.85 12.51
C LEU A 7 -16.28 -7.39 11.08
N LEU A 8 -16.47 -8.70 10.88
CA LEU A 8 -16.43 -9.30 9.55
C LEU A 8 -17.57 -8.81 8.66
N GLU A 9 -18.77 -8.62 9.20
CA GLU A 9 -19.89 -8.01 8.47
C GLU A 9 -19.66 -6.54 8.13
N LEU A 10 -19.00 -5.77 9.00
CA LEU A 10 -18.64 -4.38 8.74
C LEU A 10 -17.63 -4.29 7.59
N VAL A 11 -16.61 -5.15 7.59
CA VAL A 11 -15.59 -5.23 6.54
C VAL A 11 -16.23 -5.64 5.21
N ASN A 12 -17.05 -6.69 5.19
CA ASN A 12 -17.72 -7.15 3.98
C ASN A 12 -18.68 -6.11 3.39
N ARG A 13 -19.34 -5.29 4.22
CA ARG A 13 -20.18 -4.18 3.73
C ARG A 13 -19.41 -3.04 3.09
N ASN A 14 -18.16 -2.82 3.50
CA ASN A 14 -17.33 -1.71 3.00
C ASN A 14 -16.45 -2.12 1.81
N ILE A 15 -16.17 -3.41 1.64
CA ILE A 15 -15.42 -3.92 0.49
C ILE A 15 -16.40 -4.24 -0.65
N ASP A 16 -16.58 -3.27 -1.53
CA ASP A 16 -17.29 -3.48 -2.80
C ASP A 16 -16.41 -4.29 -3.76
N GLN A 17 -16.62 -5.61 -3.75
CA GLN A 17 -15.87 -6.55 -4.58
C GLN A 17 -16.10 -6.30 -6.08
N GLN A 18 -17.30 -5.84 -6.48
CA GLN A 18 -17.60 -5.56 -7.89
C GLN A 18 -16.77 -4.37 -8.38
N ARG A 19 -16.66 -3.33 -7.55
CA ARG A 19 -15.80 -2.18 -7.83
C ARG A 19 -14.32 -2.55 -7.87
N PHE A 20 -13.87 -3.48 -7.04
CA PHE A 20 -12.50 -3.98 -7.07
C PHE A 20 -12.18 -4.72 -8.37
N LEU A 21 -13.10 -5.54 -8.86
CA LEU A 21 -12.94 -6.23 -10.14
C LEU A 21 -12.86 -5.21 -11.28
N ASN A 22 -13.71 -4.19 -11.32
CA ASN A 22 -13.69 -3.15 -12.34
C ASN A 22 -12.43 -2.25 -12.34
N LEU A 23 -11.52 -2.40 -11.36
CA LEU A 23 -10.24 -1.68 -11.30
C LEU A 23 -9.11 -2.42 -12.04
N HIS A 24 -9.42 -3.41 -12.88
CA HIS A 24 -8.43 -3.97 -13.81
C HIS A 24 -8.33 -3.14 -15.09
N TRP A 25 -7.11 -3.02 -15.60
CA TRP A 25 -6.91 -2.45 -16.92
C TRP A 25 -7.43 -3.40 -18.00
N GLU A 26 -8.19 -2.88 -18.95
CA GLU A 26 -8.70 -3.62 -20.12
C GLU A 26 -7.99 -3.12 -21.39
N GLY A 27 -7.39 -4.04 -22.15
CA GLY A 27 -6.72 -3.73 -23.43
C GLY A 27 -5.79 -4.84 -23.91
N ALA A 28 -5.05 -4.58 -25.00
CA ALA A 28 -4.11 -5.54 -25.58
C ALA A 28 -2.73 -5.48 -24.88
N PHE A 29 -2.17 -6.63 -24.51
CA PHE A 29 -0.96 -6.71 -23.68
C PHE A 29 0.24 -5.87 -24.17
N ASP A 30 0.35 -5.64 -25.48
CA ASP A 30 1.35 -4.75 -26.09
C ASP A 30 1.18 -3.28 -25.71
N GLU A 31 -0.06 -2.80 -25.60
CA GLU A 31 -0.37 -1.45 -25.09
C GLU A 31 0.03 -1.33 -23.61
N TYR A 32 -0.21 -2.37 -22.81
CA TYR A 32 0.24 -2.41 -21.42
C TYR A 32 1.76 -2.27 -21.30
N LEU A 33 2.51 -3.03 -22.11
CA LEU A 33 3.98 -2.96 -22.11
C LEU A 33 4.51 -1.59 -22.54
N LYS A 34 3.86 -0.93 -23.50
CA LYS A 34 4.20 0.45 -23.88
C LYS A 34 4.01 1.42 -22.72
N MET A 35 2.86 1.35 -22.04
CA MET A 35 2.59 2.21 -20.87
C MET A 35 3.58 1.96 -19.72
N VAL A 36 3.97 0.71 -19.48
CA VAL A 36 5.01 0.38 -18.48
C VAL A 36 6.39 0.90 -18.90
N GLY A 37 6.71 0.87 -20.20
CA GLY A 37 7.94 1.44 -20.74
C GLY A 37 8.02 2.97 -20.60
N GLU A 38 6.89 3.67 -20.75
CA GLU A 38 6.80 5.12 -20.55
C GLU A 38 6.80 5.50 -19.05
N ASN A 39 6.13 4.71 -18.21
CA ASN A 39 6.07 4.94 -16.77
C ASN A 39 6.23 3.63 -15.99
N PRO A 40 7.43 3.33 -15.45
CA PRO A 40 7.67 2.09 -14.71
C PRO A 40 6.89 2.04 -13.37
N GLY A 41 6.39 3.18 -12.89
CA GLY A 41 5.53 3.24 -11.70
C GLY A 41 4.20 2.51 -11.88
N LEU A 42 3.75 2.30 -13.12
CA LEU A 42 2.49 1.60 -13.43
C LEU A 42 2.51 0.13 -13.01
N ALA A 43 3.66 -0.54 -13.14
CA ALA A 43 3.83 -1.94 -12.76
C ALA A 43 4.08 -2.14 -11.25
N ARG A 44 4.27 -1.05 -10.49
CA ARG A 44 4.58 -1.12 -9.06
C ARG A 44 3.36 -1.55 -8.24
N ASN A 45 3.60 -2.40 -7.23
CA ASN A 45 2.53 -2.91 -6.37
C ASN A 45 1.89 -1.77 -5.55
N ALA A 46 0.58 -1.86 -5.29
CA ALA A 46 -0.16 -0.96 -4.41
C ALA A 46 0.54 -0.79 -3.04
N PHE A 47 1.07 -1.88 -2.46
CA PHE A 47 1.82 -1.82 -1.19
C PHE A 47 3.07 -0.95 -1.28
N GLN A 48 3.83 -1.08 -2.37
CA GLN A 48 5.03 -0.27 -2.59
C GLN A 48 4.67 1.20 -2.76
N ARG A 49 3.56 1.53 -3.43
CA ARG A 49 3.09 2.93 -3.58
C ARG A 49 2.71 3.56 -2.25
N ILE A 50 1.97 2.81 -1.41
CA ILE A 50 1.57 3.27 -0.08
C ILE A 50 2.80 3.42 0.82
N TYR A 51 3.77 2.50 0.74
CA TYR A 51 5.02 2.60 1.49
C TYR A 51 5.78 3.88 1.15
N ASP A 52 5.95 4.20 -0.14
CA ASP A 52 6.62 5.44 -0.55
C ASP A 52 5.83 6.69 -0.14
N MET A 53 4.50 6.63 -0.16
CA MET A 53 3.68 7.74 0.36
C MET A 53 3.94 7.95 1.85
N ILE A 54 3.97 6.89 2.66
CA ILE A 54 4.23 6.98 4.10
C ILE A 54 5.66 7.49 4.36
N MET A 55 6.64 6.98 3.61
CA MET A 55 8.03 7.43 3.71
C MET A 55 8.20 8.91 3.32
N TYR A 56 7.48 9.37 2.30
CA TYR A 56 7.56 10.76 1.82
C TYR A 56 6.90 11.76 2.79
N PHE A 57 5.72 11.44 3.34
CA PHE A 57 5.00 12.35 4.25
C PHE A 57 5.53 12.36 5.69
N GLY A 58 6.50 11.50 5.99
CA GLY A 58 7.14 11.42 7.30
C GLY A 58 6.35 10.54 8.27
N TYR A 59 7.03 9.59 8.88
CA TYR A 59 6.52 8.77 9.96
C TYR A 59 7.21 9.18 11.26
N GLU A 60 6.48 9.20 12.37
CA GLU A 60 7.07 9.45 13.69
C GLU A 60 7.49 8.11 14.32
N ARG A 61 8.78 7.98 14.67
CA ARG A 61 9.29 6.77 15.32
C ARG A 61 8.87 6.81 16.79
N TYR A 62 7.96 5.93 17.19
CA TYR A 62 7.51 5.80 18.58
C TYR A 62 8.56 5.05 19.41
N THR A 63 9.38 5.76 20.18
CA THR A 63 10.55 5.19 20.89
C THR A 63 10.24 4.62 22.27
N PHE A 64 8.97 4.57 22.71
CA PHE A 64 8.65 4.14 24.08
C PHE A 64 9.00 2.67 24.38
N LEU A 65 9.03 1.80 23.36
CA LEU A 65 9.19 0.36 23.58
C LEU A 65 10.65 -0.11 23.76
N ASN A 66 11.66 0.67 23.33
CA ASN A 66 13.08 0.32 23.44
C ASN A 66 13.94 1.61 23.53
N PRO A 67 14.33 2.04 24.74
CA PRO A 67 15.09 3.28 24.95
C PRO A 67 16.54 3.26 24.41
N ASP A 68 17.09 2.09 24.09
CA ASP A 68 18.54 1.89 23.95
C ASP A 68 19.05 1.81 22.50
N PHE A 69 18.22 2.09 21.48
CA PHE A 69 18.67 2.07 20.09
C PHE A 69 19.03 3.48 19.59
N PRO A 70 20.33 3.80 19.41
CA PRO A 70 20.76 5.09 18.88
C PRO A 70 20.35 5.28 17.41
N ASP A 71 19.96 6.51 17.13
CA ASP A 71 19.26 7.05 15.96
C ASP A 71 20.11 7.13 14.67
N ASP A 72 21.38 6.71 14.74
CA ASP A 72 22.39 7.02 13.73
C ASP A 72 22.46 5.99 12.56
N THR A 73 21.67 4.93 12.56
CA THR A 73 21.84 3.82 11.60
C THR A 73 21.02 3.90 10.31
N CYS A 74 20.25 4.98 10.10
CA CYS A 74 19.48 5.18 8.87
C CYS A 74 19.92 6.44 8.10
N SER A 75 21.20 6.57 7.79
CA SER A 75 21.65 7.40 6.68
C SER A 75 22.83 6.71 6.00
N GLY A 76 22.53 5.77 5.11
CA GLY A 76 23.54 5.01 4.40
C GLY A 76 23.02 3.69 3.88
N VAL A 77 22.23 3.76 2.80
CA VAL A 77 22.25 2.97 1.55
C VAL A 77 20.93 3.23 0.82
#